data_AF-F9CXK3-F1
#
_entry.id   AF-F9CXK3-F1
#
_cell.length_a   1.000
_cell.length_b   1.000
_cell.length_c   1.000
_cell.angle_alpha   90.00
_cell.angle_beta   90.00
_cell.angle_gamma   90.00
#
_symmetry.space_group_name_H-M   'P 1'
#
loop_
_entity.id
_entity.type
_entity.pdbx_description
1 polymer ?
#
loop_
_entity_poly.entity_id
_entity_poly.type
_entity_poly.pdbx_seq_one_letter_code
_entity_poly.pdbx_strand_id
1 'polypeptide(L)' 'MISDSPKKTLDEIKKLTDDSDVGLVLVSDDMTESISDELTELRAEKSTLVFALPSAGSEKSEVDYRLMLKKILGV' A
#
# COMPACT_ATOMS: atom_id res chain seq x y z
N MET A 1 -14.24 -0.97 2.99
CA MET A 1 -15.12 -1.34 1.86
C MET A 1 -14.23 -2.01 0.83
N ILE A 2 -14.70 -3.05 0.14
CA ILE A 2 -13.90 -3.71 -0.89
C ILE A 2 -14.17 -2.93 -2.18
N SER A 3 -13.15 -2.23 -2.67
CA SER A 3 -13.25 -1.48 -3.93
C SER A 3 -13.09 -2.48 -5.08
N ASP A 4 -14.08 -2.55 -5.98
CA ASP A 4 -14.09 -3.52 -7.09
C ASP A 4 -13.21 -3.14 -8.29
N SER A 5 -12.40 -2.08 -8.19
CA SER A 5 -11.49 -1.65 -9.27
C SER A 5 -10.25 -0.91 -8.75
N PRO A 6 -9.06 -1.10 -9.38
CA PRO A 6 -7.82 -0.45 -8.95
C PRO A 6 -7.91 1.07 -8.82
N LYS A 7 -8.62 1.73 -9.75
CA LYS A 7 -8.81 3.19 -9.71
C LYS A 7 -9.62 3.64 -8.49
N LYS A 8 -10.69 2.91 -8.16
CA LYS A 8 -11.50 3.20 -6.99
C LYS A 8 -10.72 2.92 -5.70
N THR A 9 -9.90 1.86 -5.70
CA THR A 9 -8.98 1.55 -4.61
C THR A 9 -8.01 2.71 -4.37
N LEU A 10 -7.40 3.26 -5.43
CA LEU A 10 -6.49 4.41 -5.32
C LEU A 10 -7.18 5.64 -4.72
N ASP A 11 -8.41 5.95 -5.16
CA ASP A 11 -9.18 7.08 -4.62
C ASP A 11 -9.54 6.89 -3.14
N GLU A 12 -9.86 5.65 -2.72
CA GLU A 12 -10.08 5.32 -1.30
C GLU A 12 -8.77 5.43 -0.49
N ILE A 13 -7.64 4.96 -1.03
CA ILE A 13 -6.33 5.09 -0.37
C ILE A 13 -6.01 6.57 -0.18
N LYS A 14 -6.17 7.42 -1.20
CA LYS A 14 -5.91 8.87 -1.09
C LYS A 14 -6.70 9.50 0.04
N LYS A 15 -8.01 9.20 0.14
CA LYS A 15 -8.87 9.67 1.23
C LYS A 15 -8.38 9.20 2.59
N LEU A 16 -7.94 7.95 2.71
CA LEU A 16 -7.40 7.39 3.94
C LEU A 16 -6.04 8.02 4.31
N THR A 17 -5.18 8.32 3.33
CA THR A 17 -3.89 8.97 3.58
C THR A 17 -3.98 10.46 3.89
N ASP A 18 -5.12 11.09 3.57
CA ASP A 18 -5.41 12.47 3.96
C ASP A 18 -5.96 12.58 5.40
N ASP A 19 -6.39 11.46 5.98
CA ASP A 19 -6.83 11.38 7.37
C ASP A 19 -5.62 11.25 8.30
N SER A 20 -5.41 12.26 9.16
CA SER A 20 -4.27 12.30 10.10
C SER A 20 -4.28 11.20 11.14
N ASP A 21 -5.43 10.57 11.39
CA ASP A 21 -5.57 9.47 12.35
C ASP A 21 -5.17 8.11 11.74
N VAL A 22 -4.91 8.07 10.43
CA VAL A 22 -4.55 6.84 9.70
C VAL A 22 -3.04 6.78 9.46
N GLY A 23 -2.37 5.89 10.21
CA GLY A 23 -0.94 5.63 10.06
C GLY A 23 -0.57 4.52 9.07
N LEU A 24 -1.50 3.61 8.76
CA LEU A 24 -1.24 2.42 7.95
C LEU A 24 -2.45 1.99 7.12
N VAL A 25 -2.25 1.75 5.83
CA VAL A 25 -3.22 1.19 4.89
C VAL A 25 -2.65 -0.09 4.28
N LEU A 26 -3.42 -1.18 4.37
CA LEU A 26 -3.08 -2.48 3.80
C LEU A 26 -4.01 -2.76 2.61
N VAL A 27 -3.43 -3.10 1.46
CA VAL A 27 -4.14 -3.27 0.19
C VAL A 27 -3.73 -4.61 -0.40
N SER A 28 -4.64 -5.32 -1.06
CA SER A 28 -4.29 -6.58 -1.74
C SER A 28 -3.47 -6.31 -3.01
N ASP A 29 -2.46 -7.14 -3.27
CA ASP A 29 -1.47 -6.93 -4.33
C ASP A 29 -2.08 -6.92 -5.74
N ASP A 30 -3.06 -7.78 -5.98
CA ASP A 30 -3.91 -7.85 -7.17
C ASP A 30 -4.57 -6.51 -7.53
N MET A 31 -4.87 -5.66 -6.54
CA MET A 31 -5.44 -4.33 -6.74
C MET A 31 -4.39 -3.23 -6.88
N THR A 32 -3.13 -3.52 -6.55
CA THR A 32 -2.03 -2.53 -6.56
C THR A 32 -1.17 -2.58 -7.81
N GLU A 33 -1.16 -3.70 -8.53
CA GLU A 33 -0.26 -3.92 -9.68
C GLU A 33 -0.46 -2.87 -10.79
N SER A 34 -1.71 -2.48 -11.04
CA SER A 34 -2.06 -1.49 -12.08
C SER A 34 -1.94 -0.03 -11.64
N ILE A 35 -1.62 0.23 -10.36
CA ILE A 35 -1.55 1.58 -9.76
C ILE A 35 -0.24 1.79 -8.96
N SER A 36 0.79 0.98 -9.26
CA SER A 36 2.03 0.93 -8.48
C SER A 36 2.79 2.27 -8.49
N ASP A 37 2.75 2.96 -9.62
CA ASP A 37 3.45 4.23 -9.81
C ASP A 37 2.78 5.33 -8.98
N GLU A 38 1.44 5.43 -9.05
CA GLU A 38 0.68 6.38 -8.24
C GLU A 38 0.79 6.10 -6.74
N LEU A 39 0.88 4.84 -6.34
CA LEU A 39 1.15 4.48 -4.94
C LEU A 39 2.55 4.87 -4.50
N THR A 40 3.54 4.81 -5.40
CA THR A 40 4.91 5.24 -5.12
C THR A 40 4.99 6.74 -4.94
N GLU A 41 4.31 7.51 -5.79
CA GLU A 41 4.17 8.96 -5.62
C GLU A 41 3.48 9.30 -4.30
N LEU A 42 2.36 8.65 -4.00
CA LEU A 42 1.62 8.89 -2.76
C LEU A 42 2.46 8.62 -1.51
N ARG A 43 3.28 7.56 -1.51
CA ARG A 43 4.22 7.24 -0.42
C ARG A 43 5.32 8.28 -0.25
N ALA A 44 5.70 8.99 -1.31
CA ALA A 44 6.70 10.05 -1.24
C ALA A 44 6.10 11.35 -0.67
N GLU A 45 4.82 11.60 -0.92
CA GLU A 45 4.13 12.82 -0.50
C GLU A 45 3.50 12.74 0.89
N LYS A 46 3.08 11.54 1.33
CA LYS A 46 2.28 11.33 2.55
C LYS A 46 3.06 10.54 3.59
N SER A 47 2.78 10.83 4.87
CA SER A 47 3.40 10.11 6.00
C SER A 47 2.72 8.78 6.33
N THR A 48 1.51 8.55 5.81
CA THR A 48 0.77 7.28 5.98
C THR A 48 1.45 6.15 5.20
N LEU A 49 1.66 5.02 5.87
CA LEU A 49 2.28 3.85 5.26
C LEU A 49 1.26 3.08 4.42
N VAL A 50 1.56 2.80 3.15
CA VAL A 50 0.69 2.01 2.27
C VAL A 50 1.41 0.75 1.80
N PHE A 51 0.94 -0.43 2.20
CA PHE A 51 1.56 -1.72 1.86
C PHE A 51 0.63 -2.64 1.08
N ALA A 52 1.20 -3.33 0.10
CA ALA A 52 0.54 -4.42 -0.61
C ALA A 52 0.69 -5.74 0.18
N LEU A 53 -0.40 -6.48 0.32
CA LEU A 53 -0.47 -7.81 0.87
C LEU A 53 -0.68 -8.81 -0.26
N PRO A 54 0.08 -9.92 -0.31
CA PRO A 54 -0.12 -10.94 -1.31
C PRO A 54 -1.51 -11.55 -1.19
N SER A 55 -2.28 -11.50 -2.28
CA SER A 55 -3.62 -12.06 -2.34
C SER A 55 -3.59 -13.61 -2.32
N ALA A 56 -4.70 -14.23 -1.94
CA ALA A 56 -4.80 -15.68 -1.86
C ALA A 56 -4.70 -16.30 -3.27
N GLY A 57 -3.52 -16.84 -3.61
CA GLY A 57 -3.24 -17.41 -4.93
C GLY A 57 -2.25 -16.61 -5.77
N SER A 58 -1.85 -15.41 -5.35
CA SER A 58 -0.73 -14.66 -5.95
C SER A 58 0.59 -15.42 -5.80
N GLU A 59 1.54 -15.18 -6.72
CA GLU A 59 2.91 -15.68 -6.58
C GLU A 59 3.44 -15.34 -5.19
N LYS A 60 3.93 -16.35 -4.46
CA LYS A 60 4.54 -16.16 -3.14
C LYS A 60 5.81 -15.34 -3.30
N SER A 61 5.68 -14.03 -3.23
CA SER A 61 6.81 -13.16 -2.97
C SER A 61 7.10 -13.23 -1.47
N GLU A 62 8.28 -13.74 -1.11
CA GLU A 62 8.74 -13.75 0.27
C GLU A 62 9.12 -12.31 0.67
N VAL A 63 8.11 -11.55 1.09
CA VAL A 63 8.29 -10.17 1.52
C VAL A 63 8.78 -10.18 2.97
N ASP A 64 10.07 -9.94 3.17
CA ASP A 64 10.62 -9.70 4.51
C ASP A 64 10.27 -8.28 4.97
N TYR A 65 9.08 -8.16 5.54
CA TYR A 65 8.57 -6.91 6.10
C TYR A 65 9.49 -6.35 7.21
N ARG A 66 10.22 -7.19 7.95
CA ARG A 66 11.18 -6.71 8.96
C ARG A 66 12.34 -6.01 8.28
N LEU A 67 12.88 -6.59 7.21
CA LEU A 67 13.96 -5.98 6.45
C LEU A 67 13.52 -4.65 5.82
N MET A 68 12.30 -4.59 5.28
CA MET A 68 11.74 -3.36 4.72
C MET A 68 11.57 -2.27 5.78
N LEU A 69 10.99 -2.60 6.94
CA LEU A 69 10.85 -1.66 8.05
C LEU A 69 12.21 -1.17 8.56
N LYS A 70 13.21 -2.05 8.66
CA LYS A 70 14.58 -1.69 9.06
C LYS A 70 15.24 -0.69 8.10
N LYS A 71 15.12 -0.91 6.79
CA LYS A 71 15.66 0.01 5.77
C LYS A 71 15.04 1.41 5.87
N ILE A 72 13.76 1.50 6.21
CA ILE A 72 13.05 2.77 6.39
C ILE A 72 13.49 3.46 7.69
N LEU A 73 13.66 2.68 8.77
CA LEU A 73 14.02 3.19 10.10
C LEU A 73 15.53 3.43 10.28
N GLY A 74 16.37 2.96 9.35
CA GLY A 74 17.83 3.12 9.40
C GLY A 74 18.53 2.27 10.47
N VAL A 75 17.94 1.13 10.88
CA VAL A 75 18.44 0.24 11.96
C VAL A 75 18.81 -1.17 11.50
#